data_AF-A0A2V6NG01-F1
#
_entry.id   AF-A0A2V6NG01-F1
#
_cell.length_a   1.000
_cell.length_b   1.000
_cell.length_c   1.000
_cell.angle_alpha   90.00
_cell.angle_beta   90.00
_cell.angle_gamma   90.00
#
_symmetry.space_group_name_H-M   'P 1'
#
loop_
_entity.id
_entity.type
_entity.pdbx_description
1 polymer ?
#
loop_
_entity_poly.entity_id
_entity_poly.type
_entity_poly.pdbx_seq_one_letter_code
_entity_poly.pdbx_strand_id
1 'polypeptide(L)'
;APLTIAASIEKGGSGDERVRVNSSRMVVVSNSLFVQDNALTQDQQALDFISGSINWLMSREQMIGIAPKVPKTLTFSLDQTALRNLRWIVLVLMPLVPALIGSAVWWKRRA
;
A
#
# COMPACT_ATOMS: atom_id res chain seq x y z
N ALA A 1 -12.71 1.14 13.14
CA ALA A 1 -11.63 2.03 12.65
C ALA A 1 -12.20 3.43 12.46
N PRO A 2 -11.42 4.51 12.64
CA PRO A 2 -11.90 5.87 12.40
C PRO A 2 -12.35 6.06 10.95
N LEU A 3 -13.45 6.77 10.74
CA LEU A 3 -13.93 7.09 9.40
C LEU A 3 -13.00 8.16 8.79
N THR A 4 -12.45 7.90 7.60
CA THR A 4 -11.53 8.84 6.93
C THR A 4 -12.29 9.67 5.92
N ILE A 5 -12.58 10.91 6.29
CA ILE A 5 -13.21 11.95 5.46
C ILE A 5 -12.23 13.12 5.29
N ALA A 6 -12.23 13.72 4.10
CA ALA A 6 -11.54 14.98 3.81
C ALA A 6 -12.47 15.99 3.12
N ALA A 7 -12.21 17.28 3.31
CA ALA A 7 -12.93 18.37 2.66
C ALA A 7 -11.95 19.48 2.22
N SER A 8 -12.20 20.12 1.08
CA SER A 8 -11.43 21.25 0.56
C SER A 8 -12.30 22.52 0.53
N ILE A 9 -11.71 23.66 0.90
CA ILE A 9 -12.39 24.95 1.00
C ILE A 9 -11.54 26.00 0.30
N GLU A 10 -12.14 26.81 -0.56
CA GLU A 10 -11.49 27.93 -1.22
C GLU A 10 -12.33 29.20 -1.03
N LYS A 11 -11.72 30.24 -0.45
CA LYS A 11 -12.34 31.55 -0.26
C LYS A 11 -11.87 32.49 -1.35
N GLY A 12 -12.79 33.01 -2.17
CA GLY A 12 -12.47 34.00 -3.20
C GLY A 12 -12.02 33.41 -4.54
N GLY A 13 -12.20 32.10 -4.76
CA GLY A 13 -11.96 31.46 -6.03
C GLY A 13 -13.05 31.83 -7.06
N SER A 14 -12.79 32.84 -7.88
CA SER A 14 -13.45 32.95 -9.18
C SER A 14 -12.77 31.97 -10.14
N GLY A 15 -13.52 31.26 -10.98
CA GLY A 15 -12.97 30.36 -12.02
C GLY A 15 -12.17 31.08 -13.11
N ASP A 16 -12.03 32.40 -13.00
CA ASP A 16 -11.25 33.26 -13.89
C ASP A 16 -9.86 33.54 -13.27
N GLU A 17 -8.80 33.02 -13.89
CA GLU A 17 -7.40 33.18 -13.45
C GLU A 17 -6.97 34.64 -13.27
N ARG A 18 -7.65 35.57 -13.94
CA ARG A 18 -7.36 37.01 -13.89
C ARG A 18 -7.92 37.71 -12.64
N VAL A 19 -8.81 37.06 -11.90
CA VAL A 19 -9.48 37.61 -10.70
C VAL A 19 -9.09 36.81 -9.45
N ARG A 20 -7.89 36.24 -9.40
CA ARG A 20 -7.41 35.46 -8.24
C ARG A 20 -6.63 36.35 -7.26
N VAL A 21 -7.30 37.38 -6.72
CA VAL A 21 -6.71 38.27 -5.71
C VAL A 21 -7.09 37.75 -4.32
N ASN A 22 -6.10 37.29 -3.55
CA ASN A 22 -6.23 36.80 -2.16
C ASN A 22 -7.15 35.58 -1.94
N SER A 23 -7.07 34.56 -2.81
CA SER A 23 -7.76 33.29 -2.54
C SER A 23 -7.09 32.53 -1.39
N SER A 24 -7.84 32.22 -0.34
CA SER A 24 -7.36 31.39 0.79
C SER A 24 -7.89 29.97 0.63
N ARG A 25 -7.00 28.97 0.61
CA ARG A 25 -7.35 27.56 0.46
C ARG A 25 -7.08 26.79 1.75
N MET A 26 -7.95 25.82 2.05
CA MET A 26 -7.84 24.95 3.20
C MET A 26 -8.24 23.53 2.82
N VAL A 27 -7.49 22.54 3.30
CA VAL A 27 -7.85 21.12 3.22
C VAL A 27 -7.94 20.59 4.65
N VAL A 28 -9.08 20.00 5.00
CA VAL A 28 -9.35 19.42 6.32
C VAL A 28 -9.48 17.91 6.19
N VAL A 29 -8.74 17.17 7.00
CA VAL A 29 -8.78 15.71 7.03
C VAL A 29 -9.07 15.26 8.46
N SER A 30 -10.04 14.37 8.61
CA SER A 30 -10.51 13.86 9.91
C SER A 30 -9.51 12.96 10.66
N ASN A 31 -8.49 12.45 9.96
CA ASN A 31 -7.55 11.47 10.49
C ASN A 31 -6.15 11.78 9.98
N SER A 32 -5.13 11.58 10.81
CA SER A 32 -3.71 11.75 10.48
C SER A 32 -3.04 10.50 9.90
N LEU A 33 -3.74 9.36 9.81
CA LEU A 33 -3.15 8.12 9.26
C LEU A 33 -2.50 8.31 7.89
N PHE A 34 -3.02 9.22 7.06
CA PHE A 34 -2.49 9.49 5.72
C PHE A 34 -1.10 10.14 5.70
N VAL A 35 -0.69 10.83 6.78
CA VAL A 35 0.63 11.50 6.90
C VAL A 35 1.64 10.71 7.73
N GLN A 36 1.30 9.52 8.20
CA GLN A 36 2.23 8.68 8.97
C GLN A 36 3.28 8.05 8.06
N ASP A 37 4.47 7.79 8.60
CA ASP A 37 5.62 7.24 7.85
C ASP A 37 5.25 5.99 7.01
N ASN A 38 4.42 5.10 7.55
CA ASN A 38 3.95 3.92 6.84
C ASN A 38 3.10 4.27 5.62
N ALA A 39 2.22 5.27 5.73
CA ALA A 39 1.39 5.73 4.61
C ALA A 39 2.26 6.41 3.54
N LEU A 40 3.27 7.18 3.95
CA LEU A 40 4.19 7.86 3.04
C LEU A 40 5.16 6.92 2.32
N THR A 41 5.46 5.75 2.89
CA THR A 41 6.43 4.82 2.30
C THR A 41 5.78 3.64 1.59
N GLN A 42 4.59 3.22 2.02
CA GLN A 42 3.94 2.00 1.52
C GLN A 42 2.63 2.27 0.78
N ASP A 43 1.99 3.43 0.99
CA ASP A 43 0.70 3.73 0.39
C ASP A 43 0.78 4.87 -0.63
N GLN A 44 0.98 4.50 -1.90
CA GLN A 44 0.99 5.43 -3.01
C GLN A 44 -0.25 6.35 -3.04
N GLN A 45 -1.42 5.84 -2.60
CA GLN A 45 -2.65 6.63 -2.59
C GLN A 45 -2.60 7.79 -1.58
N ALA A 46 -1.98 7.56 -0.42
CA ALA A 46 -1.80 8.60 0.58
C ALA A 46 -0.81 9.68 0.09
N LEU A 47 0.27 9.26 -0.57
CA LEU A 47 1.23 10.15 -1.22
C LEU A 47 0.61 11.00 -2.33
N ASP A 48 -0.19 10.38 -3.20
CA ASP A 48 -0.88 11.08 -4.29
C ASP A 48 -1.88 12.10 -3.73
N PHE A 49 -2.61 11.74 -2.66
CA PHE A 49 -3.53 12.66 -1.99
C PHE A 49 -2.81 13.85 -1.34
N ILE A 50 -1.70 13.62 -0.63
CA ILE A 50 -0.91 14.69 0.00
C ILE A 50 -0.31 15.62 -1.05
N SER A 51 0.36 15.05 -2.06
CA SER A 51 0.99 15.83 -3.12
C SER A 51 -0.04 16.64 -3.92
N GLY A 52 -1.20 16.06 -4.24
CA GLY A 52 -2.32 16.76 -4.86
C GLY A 52 -2.87 17.88 -3.98
N SER A 53 -3.05 17.62 -2.68
CA SER A 53 -3.53 18.61 -1.71
C SER A 53 -2.58 19.79 -1.57
N ILE A 54 -1.26 19.56 -1.47
CA ILE A 54 -0.25 20.62 -1.37
C ILE A 54 -0.18 21.41 -2.68
N ASN A 55 -0.17 20.75 -3.84
CA ASN A 55 -0.18 21.44 -5.13
C ASN A 55 -1.44 22.31 -5.28
N TRP A 56 -2.60 21.83 -4.85
CA TRP A 56 -3.83 22.60 -4.84
C TRP A 56 -3.76 23.80 -3.90
N LEU A 57 -3.27 23.62 -2.67
CA LEU A 57 -3.06 24.73 -1.72
C LEU A 57 -2.09 25.79 -2.25
N MET A 58 -1.08 25.38 -3.04
CA MET A 58 -0.11 26.27 -3.68
C MET A 58 -0.56 26.87 -5.01
N SER A 59 -1.82 26.67 -5.42
CA SER A 59 -2.33 27.18 -6.71
C SER A 59 -1.62 26.58 -7.95
N ARG A 60 -1.04 25.38 -7.81
CA ARG A 60 -0.34 24.63 -8.87
C ARG A 60 -1.22 23.52 -9.46
N GLU A 61 -2.42 23.86 -9.90
CA GLU A 61 -3.43 22.89 -10.36
C GLU A 61 -2.99 22.08 -11.58
N GLN A 62 -2.20 22.68 -12.47
CA GLN A 62 -1.57 22.00 -13.61
C GLN A 62 -0.63 20.85 -13.20
N MET A 63 -0.20 20.79 -11.92
CA MET A 63 0.65 19.72 -11.38
C MET A 63 -0.17 18.64 -10.64
N ILE A 64 -1.49 18.79 -10.56
CA ILE A 64 -2.37 17.78 -9.96
C ILE A 64 -2.70 16.74 -11.04
N GLY A 65 -1.95 15.64 -11.04
CA GLY A 65 -2.18 14.49 -11.91
C GLY A 65 -2.59 13.26 -11.11
N ILE A 66 -3.48 12.43 -11.65
CA ILE A 66 -3.73 11.10 -11.11
C ILE A 66 -2.65 10.18 -11.67
N ALA A 67 -1.70 9.78 -10.83
CA ALA A 67 -0.69 8.81 -11.24
C ALA A 67 -1.36 7.47 -11.64
N PRO A 68 -0.81 6.73 -12.62
CA PRO A 68 -1.29 5.41 -12.95
C PRO A 68 -1.34 4.53 -11.70
N LYS A 69 -2.48 3.89 -11.47
CA LYS A 69 -2.68 3.05 -10.28
C LYS A 69 -1.71 1.88 -10.34
N VAL A 70 -0.64 1.92 -9.55
CA VAL A 70 0.33 0.82 -9.47
C VAL A 70 -0.41 -0.41 -8.93
N PRO A 71 -0.37 -1.55 -9.63
CA PRO A 71 -0.98 -2.78 -9.12
C PRO A 71 -0.31 -3.12 -7.79
N LYS A 72 -1.08 -3.09 -6.69
CA LYS A 72 -0.58 -3.55 -5.39
C LYS A 72 -0.33 -5.04 -5.53
N THR A 73 0.94 -5.43 -5.55
CA THR A 73 1.31 -6.83 -5.36
C THR A 73 0.88 -7.16 -3.94
N LEU A 74 -0.07 -8.09 -3.80
CA LEU A 74 -0.41 -8.65 -2.50
C LEU A 74 0.81 -9.42 -2.02
N THR A 75 1.70 -8.73 -1.30
CA THR A 75 2.81 -9.38 -0.65
C THR A 75 2.22 -10.18 0.50
N PHE A 76 2.26 -11.50 0.37
CA PHE A 76 1.93 -12.40 1.47
C PHE A 76 2.96 -12.16 2.58
N SER A 77 2.61 -11.28 3.52
CA SER A 77 3.36 -11.14 4.76
C SER A 77 3.00 -12.33 5.64
N LEU A 78 3.83 -13.38 5.55
CA LEU A 78 3.75 -14.52 6.45
C LEU A 78 4.29 -14.08 7.81
N ASP A 79 3.51 -14.32 8.87
CA ASP A 79 3.98 -14.16 10.24
C ASP A 79 5.28 -14.95 10.45
N GLN A 80 6.14 -14.51 11.37
CA GLN A 80 7.45 -15.12 11.58
C GLN A 80 7.34 -16.59 11.99
N THR A 81 6.24 -16.96 12.67
CA THR A 81 5.89 -18.36 12.96
C THR A 81 5.54 -19.12 11.70
N ALA A 82 4.76 -18.52 10.79
CA ALA A 82 4.39 -19.13 9.52
C ALA A 82 5.60 -19.35 8.61
N LEU A 83 6.54 -18.39 8.54
CA LEU A 83 7.81 -18.54 7.83
C LEU A 83 8.68 -19.68 8.41
N ARG A 84 8.76 -19.78 9.74
CA ARG A 84 9.51 -20.86 10.39
C ARG A 84 8.92 -22.24 10.08
N ASN A 85 7.60 -22.36 10.11
CA ASN A 85 6.92 -23.62 9.79
C ASN A 85 7.08 -23.97 8.31
N LEU A 86 6.91 -22.99 7.42
CA LEU A 86 7.13 -23.16 5.98
C LEU A 86 8.55 -23.67 5.69
N ARG A 87 9.56 -23.12 6.35
CA ARG A 87 10.95 -23.56 6.22
C ARG A 87 11.12 -25.04 6.58
N TRP A 88 10.54 -25.50 7.70
CA TRP A 88 10.65 -26.91 8.10
C TRP A 88 9.87 -27.85 7.17
N ILE A 89 8.71 -27.42 6.65
CA ILE A 89 7.96 -28.19 5.67
C ILE A 89 8.76 -28.36 4.37
N VAL A 90 9.33 -27.27 3.85
CA VAL A 90 10.09 -27.30 2.59
C VAL A 90 11.41 -28.07 2.75
N LEU A 91 12.16 -27.83 3.83
CA LEU A 91 13.48 -28.43 4.00
C LEU A 91 13.43 -29.88 4.50
N VAL A 92 12.41 -30.28 5.25
CA VAL A 92 12.34 -31.62 5.87
C VAL A 92 11.21 -32.44 5.29
N LEU A 93 9.97 -31.96 5.33
CA LEU A 93 8.82 -32.78 4.90
C LEU A 93 8.93 -33.13 3.41
N MET A 94 9.25 -32.15 2.56
CA MET A 94 9.30 -32.31 1.10
C MET A 94 10.30 -33.39 0.64
N PRO A 95 11.56 -33.46 1.12
CA PRO A 95 12.47 -34.55 0.78
C PRO A 95 12.18 -35.87 1.52
N LEU A 96 11.60 -35.83 2.73
CA LEU A 96 11.37 -37.03 3.53
C LEU A 96 10.30 -37.94 2.90
N VAL A 97 9.21 -37.36 2.36
CA VAL A 97 8.11 -38.11 1.74
C VAL A 97 8.61 -39.06 0.63
N PRO A 98 9.31 -38.61 -0.43
CA PRO A 98 9.82 -39.50 -1.46
C PRO A 98 10.89 -40.46 -0.95
N ALA A 99 11.71 -40.07 0.04
CA ALA A 99 12.72 -40.95 0.63
C ALA A 99 12.10 -42.15 1.35
N LEU A 100 11.03 -41.93 2.12
CA LEU A 100 10.28 -42.98 2.79
C LEU A 100 9.58 -43.90 1.80
N ILE A 101 8.92 -43.34 0.79
CA ILE A 101 8.26 -44.12 -0.28
C ILE A 101 9.30 -44.97 -1.02
N GLY A 102 10.44 -44.39 -1.42
CA GLY A 102 11.51 -45.09 -2.10
C GLY A 102 12.10 -46.23 -1.26
N SER A 103 12.32 -45.98 0.04
CA SER A 103 12.81 -47.00 0.98
C SER A 103 11.81 -48.15 1.15
N ALA A 104 10.52 -47.84 1.28
CA ALA A 104 9.46 -48.85 1.39
C ALA A 104 9.35 -49.72 0.13
N VAL A 105 9.42 -49.12 -1.06
CA VAL A 105 9.40 -49.85 -2.34
C VAL A 105 10.63 -50.75 -2.47
N TRP A 106 11.81 -50.28 -2.06
CA TRP A 106 13.04 -51.06 -2.09
C TRP A 106 12.98 -52.29 -1.19
N TRP A 107 12.47 -52.15 0.04
CA TRP A 107 12.26 -53.29 0.94
C TRP A 107 11.26 -54.29 0.36
N LYS A 108 10.12 -53.82 -0.17
CA LYS A 108 9.12 -54.70 -0.78
C LYS A 108 9.65 -55.47 -2.01
N ARG A 109 10.64 -54.93 -2.73
CA ARG A 109 11.28 -55.62 -3.85
C ARG A 109 12.35 -56.62 -3.43
N ARG A 110 12.85 -56.54 -2.20
CA ARG A 110 13.90 -57.43 -1.66
C ARG A 110 13.38 -58.50 -0.70
N ALA A 111 12.20 -58.29 -0.13
CA ALA A 111 11.41 -59.34 0.54
C ALA A 111 10.73 -60.22 -0.52
#